data_AF-A0A7K1J8B1-F1
#
_entry.id   AF-A0A7K1J8B1-F1
#
_cell.length_a   1.000
_cell.length_b   1.000
_cell.length_c   1.000
_cell.angle_alpha   90.00
_cell.angle_beta   90.00
_cell.angle_gamma   90.00
#
_symmetry.space_group_name_H-M   'P 1'
#
loop_
_entity.id
_entity.type
_entity.pdbx_description
1 polymer ?
#
loop_
_entity_poly.entity_id
_entity_poly.type
_entity_poly.pdbx_seq_one_letter_code
_entity_poly.pdbx_strand_id
1 'polypeptide(L)'
;MTQTSTDIEAQVAALMAQTGLDEQTVRTMLTAMDQQAGEPIGTVRKDPATGAVAHRVKDRDVPKWRISHPINGMTYEMTPTKTDWTLVSSPEPE
;
A
#
# COMPACT_ATOMS: atom_id res chain seq x y z
N MET A 1 11.94 5.05 19.12
CA MET A 1 12.07 6.52 19.27
C MET A 1 10.99 7.12 18.37
N THR A 2 10.05 7.85 18.96
CA THR A 2 8.82 8.30 18.31
C THR A 2 9.11 9.60 17.58
N GLN A 3 9.19 9.58 16.25
CA GLN A 3 9.25 10.81 15.47
C GLN A 3 7.87 11.46 15.51
N THR A 4 7.73 12.53 16.30
CA THR A 4 6.44 13.18 16.56
C THR A 4 5.96 13.96 15.34
N SER A 5 4.66 13.85 15.06
CA SER A 5 3.91 14.43 13.92
C SER A 5 4.25 15.88 13.56
N THR A 6 4.67 16.69 14.54
CA THR A 6 5.05 18.10 14.37
C THR A 6 6.26 18.29 13.45
N ASP A 7 7.13 17.29 13.33
CA ASP A 7 8.34 17.36 12.50
C ASP A 7 8.03 17.16 11.01
N ILE A 8 7.04 16.31 10.70
CA ILE A 8 6.63 16.02 9.33
C ILE A 8 5.94 17.23 8.70
N GLU A 9 5.06 17.91 9.43
CA GLU A 9 4.37 19.11 8.95
C GLU A 9 5.35 20.27 8.69
N ALA A 10 6.39 20.42 9.53
CA ALA A 10 7.42 21.42 9.35
C ALA A 10 8.30 21.14 8.12
N GLN A 11 8.67 19.88 7.88
CA GLN A 11 9.43 19.47 6.70
C GLN A 11 8.63 19.62 5.41
N VAL A 12 7.33 19.31 5.46
CA VAL A 12 6.40 19.48 4.33
C VAL A 12 6.20 20.95 3.99
N ALA A 13 6.06 21.83 5.00
CA ALA A 13 6.01 23.28 4.79
C ALA A 13 7.31 23.83 4.16
N ALA A 14 8.48 23.32 4.60
CA ALA A 14 9.76 23.69 4.01
C ALA A 14 9.93 23.22 2.56
N LEU A 15 9.34 22.07 2.20
CA LEU A 15 9.36 21.54 0.83
C LEU A 15 8.44 22.35 -0.10
N MET A 16 7.25 22.74 0.37
CA MET A 16 6.33 23.63 -0.37
C MET A 16 6.99 24.98 -0.65
N ALA A 17 7.67 25.56 0.35
CA ALA A 17 8.36 26.84 0.21
C ALA A 17 9.53 26.82 -0.80
N GLN A 18 10.20 25.67 -0.97
CA GLN A 18 11.33 25.52 -1.89
C GLN A 18 10.93 25.15 -3.32
N THR A 19 9.84 24.39 -3.49
CA THR A 19 9.42 23.87 -4.80
C THR A 19 8.28 24.67 -5.42
N GLY A 20 7.60 25.52 -4.64
CA GLY A 20 6.43 26.28 -5.08
C GLY A 20 5.20 25.41 -5.31
N LEU A 21 5.20 24.17 -4.81
CA LEU A 21 4.05 23.28 -4.87
C LEU A 21 2.97 23.77 -3.92
N ASP A 22 1.73 23.78 -4.41
CA ASP A 22 0.58 24.13 -3.58
C ASP A 22 0.26 23.02 -2.57
N GLU A 23 -0.42 23.41 -1.49
CA GLU A 23 -0.79 22.53 -0.39
C GLU A 23 -1.65 21.34 -0.86
N GLN A 24 -2.42 21.54 -1.94
CA GLN A 24 -3.28 20.53 -2.52
C GLN A 24 -2.49 19.41 -3.21
N THR A 25 -1.41 19.75 -3.90
CA THR A 25 -0.50 18.80 -4.55
C THR A 25 0.26 17.97 -3.51
N VAL A 26 0.68 18.62 -2.42
CA VAL A 26 1.34 17.95 -1.31
C VAL A 26 0.41 16.99 -0.56
N ARG A 27 -0.85 17.38 -0.29
CA ARG A 27 -1.85 16.45 0.26
C ARG A 27 -2.10 15.26 -0.66
N THR A 28 -2.09 15.47 -1.97
CA THR A 28 -2.27 14.40 -2.95
C THR A 28 -1.09 13.41 -2.94
N MET A 29 0.14 13.89 -2.78
CA MET A 29 1.34 13.05 -2.63
C MET A 29 1.34 12.25 -1.32
N LEU A 30 0.95 12.87 -0.20
CA LEU A 30 0.80 12.17 1.08
C LEU A 30 -0.30 11.09 1.01
N THR A 31 -1.40 11.39 0.32
CA THR A 31 -2.47 10.40 0.07
C THR A 31 -1.98 9.25 -0.83
N ALA A 32 -1.05 9.50 -1.76
CA ALA A 32 -0.40 8.45 -2.56
C ALA A 32 0.66 7.64 -1.76
N MET A 33 1.34 8.25 -0.79
CA MET A 33 2.17 7.56 0.19
C MET A 33 1.33 6.70 1.14
N ASP A 34 0.11 7.12 1.46
CA ASP A 34 -0.87 6.30 2.20
C ASP A 34 -1.44 5.17 1.32
N GLN A 35 -1.43 5.29 -0.01
CA GLN A 35 -1.65 4.15 -0.91
C GLN A 35 -0.47 3.14 -0.94
N GLN A 36 0.70 3.50 -0.40
CA GLN A 36 1.75 2.55 0.01
C GLN A 36 1.54 2.00 1.44
N ALA A 37 0.55 2.46 2.22
CA ALA A 37 0.17 1.90 3.52
C ALA A 37 -0.61 0.57 3.39
N GLY A 38 -0.43 -0.12 2.27
CA GLY A 38 -0.74 -1.52 2.12
C GLY A 38 0.42 -2.39 2.59
N GLU A 39 0.17 -3.68 2.74
CA GLU A 39 1.28 -4.63 2.88
C GLU A 39 2.27 -4.52 1.70
N PRO A 40 3.56 -4.80 1.95
CA PRO A 40 4.59 -4.63 0.93
C PRO A 40 4.30 -5.46 -0.33
N ILE A 41 4.74 -4.96 -1.49
CA ILE A 41 4.70 -5.75 -2.74
C ILE A 41 5.46 -7.06 -2.51
N GLY A 42 4.87 -8.18 -2.93
CA GLY A 42 5.38 -9.52 -2.64
C GLY A 42 4.67 -10.20 -1.46
N THR A 43 3.85 -9.48 -0.70
CA THR A 43 3.04 -10.08 0.36
C THR A 43 2.04 -11.08 -0.22
N VAL A 44 1.90 -12.22 0.45
CA VAL A 44 0.99 -13.29 0.11
C VAL A 44 0.06 -13.56 1.28
N ARG A 45 -1.25 -13.53 1.02
CA ARG A 45 -2.28 -13.90 1.97
C ARG A 45 -3.19 -14.99 1.41
N LYS A 46 -3.78 -15.79 2.30
CA LYS A 46 -4.71 -16.87 1.94
C LYS A 46 -6.03 -16.70 2.67
N ASP A 47 -7.13 -16.78 1.92
CA ASP A 47 -8.48 -16.80 2.46
C ASP A 47 -8.74 -18.13 3.19
N PRO A 48 -9.02 -18.13 4.50
CA PRO A 48 -9.33 -19.35 5.23
C PRO A 48 -10.66 -19.99 4.82
N ALA A 49 -11.60 -19.24 4.27
CA ALA A 49 -12.93 -19.73 3.89
C ALA A 49 -12.93 -20.41 2.52
N THR A 50 -12.28 -19.80 1.52
CA THR A 50 -12.32 -20.29 0.12
C THR A 50 -11.01 -20.92 -0.36
N GLY A 51 -9.92 -20.73 0.37
CA GLY A 51 -8.58 -21.13 -0.06
C GLY A 51 -7.99 -20.27 -1.17
N ALA A 52 -8.64 -19.15 -1.55
CA ALA A 52 -8.08 -18.19 -2.50
C ALA A 52 -6.76 -17.60 -1.99
N VAL A 53 -5.86 -17.26 -2.91
CA VAL A 53 -4.53 -16.71 -2.59
C VAL A 53 -4.39 -15.34 -3.22
N ALA A 54 -4.06 -14.33 -2.41
CA ALA A 54 -3.82 -12.97 -2.84
C ALA A 54 -2.31 -12.67 -2.83
N HIS A 55 -1.79 -12.15 -3.94
CA HIS A 55 -0.42 -11.68 -4.08
C HIS A 55 -0.41 -10.17 -4.27
N ARG A 56 0.31 -9.42 -3.44
CA ARG A 56 0.50 -7.98 -3.64
C ARG A 56 1.52 -7.80 -4.76
N VAL A 57 1.11 -7.21 -5.87
CA VAL A 57 1.94 -7.01 -7.07
C VAL A 57 1.92 -5.55 -7.49
N LYS A 58 2.94 -5.14 -8.23
CA LYS A 58 3.02 -3.83 -8.88
C LYS A 58 2.80 -4.02 -10.38
N ASP A 59 1.79 -3.38 -10.95
CA ASP A 59 1.53 -3.40 -12.40
C ASP A 59 1.31 -1.97 -12.91
N ARG A 60 2.11 -1.56 -13.90
CA ARG A 60 2.19 -0.19 -14.43
C ARG A 60 2.32 0.86 -13.32
N ASP A 61 3.24 0.60 -12.39
CA ASP A 61 3.51 1.40 -11.21
C ASP A 61 2.41 1.51 -10.15
N VAL A 62 1.28 0.83 -10.35
CA VAL A 62 0.17 0.80 -9.39
C VAL A 62 0.21 -0.49 -8.56
N PRO A 63 0.31 -0.39 -7.22
CA PRO A 63 0.22 -1.55 -6.35
C PRO A 63 -1.22 -2.09 -6.32
N LYS A 64 -1.38 -3.41 -6.49
CA LYS A 64 -2.68 -4.10 -6.50
C LYS A 64 -2.55 -5.52 -5.94
N TRP A 65 -3.66 -6.14 -5.60
CA TRP A 65 -3.72 -7.56 -5.29
C TRP A 65 -4.07 -8.37 -6.55
N ARG A 66 -3.29 -9.39 -6.85
CA ARG A 66 -3.66 -10.45 -7.80
C ARG A 66 -4.19 -11.63 -7.02
N ILE A 67 -5.45 -11.98 -7.21
CA ILE A 67 -6.12 -13.05 -6.48
C ILE A 67 -6.29 -14.25 -7.39
N SER A 68 -5.83 -15.40 -6.91
CA SER A 68 -6.00 -16.70 -7.55
C SER A 68 -7.04 -17.48 -6.77
N HIS A 69 -8.20 -17.71 -7.37
CA HIS A 69 -9.23 -18.58 -6.84
C HIS A 69 -9.00 -20.01 -7.35
N PRO A 70 -9.12 -21.03 -6.48
CA PRO A 70 -8.96 -22.43 -6.90
C PRO A 70 -10.02 -22.87 -7.92
N ILE A 71 -11.18 -22.21 -7.96
CA ILE A 71 -12.31 -22.58 -8.82
C ILE A 71 -12.51 -21.57 -9.96
N ASN A 72 -12.38 -20.27 -9.66
CA ASN A 72 -12.83 -19.20 -10.56
C ASN A 72 -11.69 -18.51 -11.35
N GLY A 73 -10.47 -19.03 -11.28
CA GLY A 73 -9.32 -18.46 -11.99
C GLY A 73 -8.73 -17.22 -11.31
N MET A 74 -8.16 -16.30 -12.09
CA MET A 74 -7.43 -15.13 -11.57
C MET A 74 -8.21 -13.83 -11.74
N THR A 75 -8.17 -12.98 -10.71
CA THR A 75 -8.73 -11.63 -10.71
C THR A 75 -7.69 -10.62 -10.20
N TYR A 76 -7.86 -9.35 -10.54
CA TYR A 76 -7.06 -8.25 -10.01
C TYR A 76 -7.95 -7.33 -9.18
N GLU A 77 -7.52 -7.05 -7.96
CA GLU A 77 -8.26 -6.22 -7.02
C GLU A 77 -7.40 -5.04 -6.58
N MET A 78 -7.95 -3.83 -6.71
CA MET A 78 -7.28 -2.58 -6.32
C MET A 78 -7.65 -2.15 -4.90
N THR A 79 -8.43 -2.96 -4.16
CA THR A 79 -8.84 -2.66 -2.78
C THR A 79 -7.66 -2.69 -1.82
N PRO A 80 -7.79 -2.01 -0.66
CA PRO A 80 -6.77 -2.02 0.39
C PRO A 80 -6.50 -3.43 0.95
N THR A 81 -5.47 -3.53 1.78
CA THR A 81 -4.93 -4.75 2.40
C THR A 81 -5.99 -5.76 2.85
N LYS A 82 -5.77 -7.05 2.51
CA LYS A 82 -6.62 -8.18 2.90
C LYS A 82 -6.35 -8.62 4.35
N THR A 83 -6.59 -7.72 5.31
CA THR A 83 -6.19 -7.92 6.73
C THR A 83 -6.88 -9.11 7.41
N ASP A 84 -8.06 -9.51 6.92
CA ASP A 84 -8.86 -10.66 7.36
C ASP A 84 -8.34 -12.01 6.82
N TRP A 85 -7.48 -12.00 5.79
CA TRP A 85 -6.90 -13.22 5.23
C TRP A 85 -5.65 -13.62 6.02
N THR A 86 -5.36 -14.91 6.08
CA THR A 86 -4.17 -15.38 6.80
C THR A 86 -2.90 -14.94 6.08
N LEU A 87 -2.00 -14.24 6.78
CA LEU A 87 -0.68 -13.92 6.25
C LEU A 87 0.12 -15.22 6.05
N VAL A 88 0.52 -15.47 4.81
CA VAL A 88 1.33 -16.64 4.45
C VAL A 88 2.79 -16.26 4.39
N SER A 89 3.09 -15.12 3.78
CA SER A 89 4.45 -14.59 3.64
C SER A 89 4.37 -13.09 3.45
N SER A 90 5.26 -12.35 4.11
CA SER A 90 5.54 -10.96 3.80
C SER A 90 7.05 -10.86 3.53
N PRO A 91 7.50 -10.09 2.54
CA PRO A 91 8.91 -9.71 2.49
C PRO A 91 9.26 -8.99 3.82
N GLU A 92 10.46 -9.26 4.32
CA GLU A 92 11.00 -8.52 5.46
C GLU A 92 11.23 -7.07 5.04
N PRO A 93 10.90 -6.08 5.89
CA PRO A 93 11.31 -4.71 5.63
C PRO A 93 12.84 -4.64 5.71
N GLU A 94 13.49 -4.23 4.61
CA GLU A 94 14.92 -3.86 4.60
C GLU A 94 15.20 -2.64 5.49
#